data_AF-R1F7Q1-F1
#
_entry.id   AF-R1F7Q1-F1
#
_cell.length_a   1.000
_cell.length_b   1.000
_cell.length_c   1.000
_cell.angle_alpha   90.00
_cell.angle_beta   90.00
_cell.angle_gamma   90.00
#
_symmetry.space_group_name_H-M   'P 1'
#
loop_
_entity.id
_entity.type
_entity.pdbx_description
1 polymer ?
#
loop_
_entity_poly.entity_id
_entity_poly.type
_entity_poly.pdbx_seq_one_letter_code
_entity_poly.pdbx_strand_id
1 'polypeptide(L)'
;MELCLCPLCGGDRHYALPVACKLYGRCLDCALVFMAPVHRLDDAGEKAVYDGHHNEVDDPRYRAFLMRAFGQVLAQIPAPASGLDFGCGPGPALLAMGRESGYQMAGYDKFYADDPALLTRQYDFITSTEVIEHLAEPGAVLMQLWDCLKPGGLLVLQTQRVLSDERFRHWRYRHDPTHIVFFADASFHWLAQRLGAQLSLPHPDVAVLAKARIQP
;
A
#
# COMPACT_ATOMS: atom_id res chain seq x y z
N MET A 1 -13.39 1.21 -24.90
CA MET A 1 -12.69 0.80 -23.66
C MET A 1 -12.91 1.91 -22.67
N GLU A 2 -13.73 1.66 -21.66
CA GLU A 2 -14.28 2.70 -20.79
C GLU A 2 -13.49 2.71 -19.48
N LEU A 3 -13.18 3.91 -18.98
CA LEU A 3 -12.66 4.07 -17.63
C LEU A 3 -13.82 3.91 -16.66
N CYS A 4 -13.66 3.00 -15.69
CA CYS A 4 -14.63 2.79 -14.62
C CYS A 4 -14.46 3.87 -13.52
N LEU A 5 -15.33 3.80 -12.51
CA LEU A 5 -15.19 4.59 -11.28
C LEU A 5 -13.78 4.46 -10.69
N CYS A 6 -13.31 5.54 -10.05
CA CYS A 6 -12.03 5.55 -9.37
C CYS A 6 -12.01 4.47 -8.26
N PRO A 7 -11.05 3.52 -8.28
CA PRO A 7 -11.08 2.37 -7.37
C PRO A 7 -10.61 2.70 -5.93
N LEU A 8 -10.19 3.96 -5.67
CA LEU A 8 -9.90 4.46 -4.33
C LEU A 8 -11.11 5.20 -3.72
N CYS A 9 -11.67 6.18 -4.43
CA CYS A 9 -12.71 7.06 -3.88
C CYS A 9 -14.14 6.79 -4.40
N GLY A 10 -14.30 5.95 -5.42
CA GLY A 10 -15.59 5.67 -6.06
C GLY A 10 -16.10 6.77 -7.00
N GLY A 11 -15.39 7.88 -7.16
CA GLY A 11 -15.80 8.99 -8.02
C GLY A 11 -15.71 8.66 -9.52
N ASP A 12 -16.61 9.24 -10.32
CA ASP A 12 -16.67 9.15 -11.78
C ASP A 12 -15.95 10.30 -12.49
N ARG A 13 -15.52 11.31 -11.74
CA ARG A 13 -14.82 12.49 -12.27
C ARG A 13 -13.36 12.17 -12.51
N HIS A 14 -13.01 11.82 -13.74
CA HIS A 14 -11.64 11.58 -14.16
C HIS A 14 -11.41 11.96 -15.63
N TYR A 15 -10.16 12.22 -16.00
CA TYR A 15 -9.77 12.34 -17.41
C TYR A 15 -8.88 11.19 -17.84
N ALA A 16 -8.90 10.89 -19.14
CA ALA A 16 -8.07 9.86 -19.74
C ALA A 16 -6.60 10.30 -19.82
N LEU A 17 -5.71 9.41 -19.40
CA LEU A 17 -4.26 9.56 -19.46
C LEU A 17 -3.65 8.37 -20.22
N PRO A 18 -3.68 8.37 -21.56
CA PRO A 18 -3.08 7.30 -22.34
C PRO A 18 -1.56 7.35 -22.26
N VAL A 19 -0.93 6.20 -22.00
CA VAL A 19 0.53 6.05 -21.89
C VAL A 19 0.96 4.69 -22.46
N ALA A 20 1.86 4.68 -23.43
CA ALA A 20 2.49 3.46 -23.98
C ALA A 20 1.47 2.34 -24.31
N CYS A 21 0.45 2.66 -25.11
CA CYS A 21 -0.63 1.75 -25.54
C CYS A 21 -1.55 1.23 -24.42
N LYS A 22 -1.39 1.71 -23.17
CA LYS A 22 -2.32 1.46 -22.07
C LYS A 22 -3.15 2.71 -21.79
N LEU A 23 -4.42 2.51 -21.47
CA LEU A 23 -5.32 3.55 -20.98
C LEU A 23 -5.28 3.61 -19.45
N TYR A 24 -4.98 4.79 -18.92
CA TYR A 24 -5.15 5.12 -17.51
C TYR A 24 -6.19 6.23 -17.35
N GLY A 25 -6.79 6.33 -16.16
CA GLY A 25 -7.57 7.48 -15.73
C GLY A 25 -6.83 8.24 -14.62
N ARG A 26 -6.94 9.57 -14.61
CA ARG A 26 -6.55 10.41 -13.47
C ARG A 26 -7.81 10.93 -12.79
N CYS A 27 -8.03 10.52 -11.55
CA CYS A 27 -9.16 10.98 -10.75
C CYS A 27 -9.04 12.47 -10.40
N LEU A 28 -10.12 13.23 -10.53
CA LEU A 28 -10.19 14.65 -10.17
C LEU A 28 -10.49 14.87 -8.68
N ASP A 29 -11.02 13.87 -7.98
CA ASP A 29 -11.40 13.98 -6.57
C ASP A 29 -10.26 13.57 -5.62
N CYS A 30 -9.55 12.48 -5.93
CA CYS A 30 -8.46 11.95 -5.09
C CYS A 30 -7.11 11.85 -5.80
N ALA A 31 -6.99 12.34 -7.04
CA ALA A 31 -5.76 12.32 -7.83
C ALA A 31 -5.13 10.93 -8.09
N LEU A 32 -5.81 9.82 -7.81
CA LEU A 32 -5.28 8.49 -8.13
C LEU A 32 -5.12 8.36 -9.65
N VAL A 33 -4.01 7.78 -10.10
CA VAL A 33 -3.90 7.25 -11.48
C VAL A 33 -4.23 5.76 -11.43
N PHE A 34 -5.13 5.29 -12.29
CA PHE A 34 -5.56 3.89 -12.31
C PHE A 34 -5.65 3.35 -13.73
N MET A 35 -5.18 2.12 -13.93
CA MET A 35 -5.18 1.43 -15.21
C MET A 35 -6.58 0.90 -15.53
N ALA A 36 -7.02 1.04 -16.79
CA ALA A 36 -8.27 0.45 -17.24
C ALA A 36 -8.23 -1.10 -17.08
N PRO A 37 -9.32 -1.75 -16.62
CA PRO A 37 -9.33 -3.18 -16.31
C PRO A 37 -8.84 -4.10 -17.45
N VAL A 38 -9.15 -3.73 -18.70
CA VAL A 38 -8.73 -4.48 -19.91
C VAL A 38 -7.21 -4.60 -20.09
N HIS A 39 -6.42 -3.78 -19.41
CA HIS A 39 -4.95 -3.81 -19.50
C HIS A 39 -4.27 -4.50 -18.31
N ARG A 40 -5.05 -4.98 -17.33
CA ARG A 40 -4.54 -5.63 -16.12
C ARG A 40 -4.25 -7.10 -16.41
N LEU A 41 -3.26 -7.64 -15.72
CA LEU A 41 -3.05 -9.09 -15.67
C LEU A 41 -4.19 -9.75 -14.87
N ASP A 42 -4.43 -11.02 -15.14
CA ASP A 42 -5.19 -11.87 -14.23
C ASP A 42 -4.29 -12.32 -13.06
N ASP A 43 -4.87 -12.95 -12.04
CA ASP A 43 -4.14 -13.39 -10.85
C ASP A 43 -3.00 -14.37 -11.19
N ALA A 44 -3.18 -15.22 -12.20
CA ALA A 44 -2.15 -16.15 -12.64
C ALA A 44 -0.95 -15.42 -13.26
N GLY A 45 -1.21 -14.42 -14.12
CA GLY A 45 -0.19 -13.58 -14.71
C GLY A 45 0.53 -12.71 -13.68
N GLU A 46 -0.20 -12.15 -12.71
CA GLU A 46 0.38 -11.38 -11.59
C GLU A 46 1.32 -12.25 -10.74
N LYS A 47 0.85 -13.42 -10.31
CA LYS A 47 1.66 -14.35 -9.52
C LYS A 47 2.91 -14.81 -10.26
N ALA A 48 2.82 -15.05 -11.58
CA ALA A 48 3.96 -15.46 -12.37
C ALA A 48 5.08 -14.38 -12.40
N VAL A 49 4.72 -13.09 -12.32
CA VAL A 49 5.70 -12.00 -12.17
C VAL A 49 6.35 -12.05 -10.79
N TYR A 50 5.54 -12.19 -9.73
CA TYR A 50 6.05 -12.27 -8.35
C TYR A 50 6.93 -13.48 -8.07
N ASP A 51 6.64 -14.62 -8.68
CA ASP A 51 7.47 -15.83 -8.57
C ASP A 51 8.87 -15.63 -9.18
N GLY A 52 9.07 -14.60 -10.00
CA GLY A 52 10.38 -14.17 -10.52
C GLY A 52 11.16 -13.23 -9.60
N HIS A 53 10.56 -12.74 -8.51
CA HIS A 53 11.21 -11.83 -7.57
C HIS A 53 12.07 -12.60 -6.55
N HIS A 54 13.31 -12.13 -6.36
CA HIS A 54 14.22 -12.65 -5.34
C HIS A 54 14.44 -11.59 -4.25
N ASN A 55 13.60 -11.63 -3.21
CA ASN A 55 13.77 -10.79 -2.03
C ASN A 55 14.49 -11.60 -0.94
N GLU A 56 15.81 -11.43 -0.84
CA GLU A 56 16.59 -12.09 0.21
C GLU A 56 16.34 -11.40 1.56
N VAL A 57 15.90 -12.18 2.55
CA VAL A 57 15.49 -11.69 3.89
C VAL A 57 16.59 -10.89 4.59
N ASP A 58 17.84 -11.32 4.42
CA ASP A 58 19.00 -10.73 5.09
C ASP A 58 19.76 -9.70 4.22
N ASP A 59 19.28 -9.39 3.00
CA ASP A 59 19.91 -8.37 2.17
C ASP A 59 19.87 -7.00 2.89
N PRO A 60 21.03 -6.41 3.23
CA PRO A 60 21.08 -5.12 3.92
C PRO A 60 20.41 -3.99 3.15
N ARG A 61 20.42 -4.03 1.80
CA ARG A 61 19.77 -3.00 0.97
C ARG A 61 18.26 -3.12 1.05
N TYR A 62 17.73 -4.34 1.00
CA TYR A 62 16.30 -4.60 1.14
C TYR A 62 15.80 -4.24 2.54
N ARG A 63 16.52 -4.66 3.59
CA ARG A 63 16.18 -4.28 4.98
C ARG A 63 16.25 -2.76 5.18
N ALA A 64 17.22 -2.06 4.59
CA ALA A 64 17.30 -0.59 4.64
C ALA A 64 16.13 0.08 3.88
N PHE A 65 15.68 -0.51 2.77
CA PHE A 65 14.49 -0.06 2.05
C PHE A 65 13.22 -0.18 2.91
N LEU A 66 12.99 -1.35 3.54
CA LEU A 66 11.85 -1.60 4.43
C LEU A 66 11.90 -0.75 5.70
N MET A 67 13.11 -0.43 6.18
CA MET A 67 13.30 0.41 7.37
C MET A 67 12.76 1.83 7.19
N ARG A 68 12.54 2.31 5.96
CA ARG A 68 11.85 3.60 5.73
C ARG A 68 10.43 3.59 6.28
N ALA A 69 9.68 2.51 6.04
CA ALA A 69 8.35 2.31 6.60
C ALA A 69 8.44 1.84 8.05
N PHE A 70 9.18 0.76 8.32
CA PHE A 70 9.22 0.15 9.65
C PHE A 70 9.81 1.09 10.71
N GLY A 71 10.74 1.97 10.34
CA GLY A 71 11.26 3.02 11.23
C GLY A 71 10.19 3.99 11.73
N GLN A 72 9.10 4.20 10.97
CA GLN A 72 7.96 5.01 11.42
C GLN A 72 7.19 4.31 12.54
N VAL A 73 7.10 2.97 12.50
CA VAL A 73 6.53 2.17 13.59
C VAL A 73 7.41 2.28 14.83
N LEU A 74 8.72 2.01 14.69
CA LEU A 74 9.69 2.07 15.79
C LEU A 74 9.68 3.41 16.53
N ALA A 75 9.50 4.52 15.80
CA ALA A 75 9.50 5.86 16.37
C ALA A 75 8.22 6.19 17.18
N GLN A 76 7.12 5.47 16.99
CA GLN A 76 5.80 5.89 17.47
C GLN A 76 5.05 4.84 18.30
N ILE A 77 5.32 3.55 18.07
CA ILE A 77 4.66 2.44 18.76
C ILE A 77 5.72 1.70 19.59
N PRO A 78 5.72 1.82 20.94
CA PRO A 78 6.67 1.10 21.77
C PRO A 78 6.35 -0.40 21.80
N ALA A 79 7.39 -1.24 21.80
CA ALA A 79 7.26 -2.67 22.05
C ALA A 79 7.02 -2.97 23.56
N PRO A 80 6.33 -4.07 23.91
CA PRO A 80 5.72 -5.03 23.00
C PRO A 80 4.40 -4.51 22.41
N ALA A 81 4.21 -4.75 21.11
CA ALA A 81 2.96 -4.44 20.40
C ALA A 81 2.72 -5.47 19.29
N SER A 82 1.48 -5.52 18.80
CA SER A 82 1.02 -6.42 17.74
C SER A 82 0.99 -5.70 16.38
N GLY A 83 1.57 -6.33 15.37
CA GLY A 83 1.67 -5.81 14.01
C GLY A 83 1.19 -6.79 12.96
N LEU A 84 0.64 -6.27 11.86
CA LEU A 84 0.38 -7.01 10.63
C LEU A 84 1.24 -6.44 9.50
N ASP A 85 1.90 -7.30 8.75
CA ASP A 85 2.46 -6.94 7.44
C ASP A 85 1.52 -7.45 6.34
N PHE A 86 0.91 -6.52 5.61
CA PHE A 86 -0.04 -6.81 4.54
C PHE A 86 0.65 -6.79 3.18
N GLY A 87 0.61 -7.93 2.49
CA GLY A 87 1.40 -8.26 1.31
C GLY A 87 2.82 -8.67 1.67
N CYS A 88 2.97 -9.58 2.64
CA CYS A 88 4.27 -9.94 3.20
C CYS A 88 5.16 -10.78 2.26
N GLY A 89 4.62 -11.29 1.15
CA GLY A 89 5.36 -12.10 0.19
C GLY A 89 5.84 -13.47 0.73
N PRO A 90 6.70 -14.18 -0.02
CA PRO A 90 7.15 -15.54 0.31
C PRO A 90 8.27 -15.61 1.37
N GLY A 91 8.99 -14.52 1.61
CA GLY A 91 10.12 -14.44 2.54
C GLY A 91 10.11 -13.13 3.32
N PRO A 92 9.28 -13.01 4.38
CA PRO A 92 8.88 -11.71 4.88
C PRO A 92 9.96 -11.09 5.79
N ALA A 93 10.89 -10.36 5.19
CA ALA A 93 11.97 -9.67 5.90
C ALA A 93 11.44 -8.71 6.97
N LEU A 94 10.32 -8.02 6.72
CA LEU A 94 9.69 -7.12 7.68
C LEU A 94 9.16 -7.89 8.92
N LEU A 95 8.58 -9.08 8.75
CA LEU A 95 8.20 -9.95 9.87
C LEU A 95 9.41 -10.29 10.74
N ALA A 96 10.55 -10.64 10.12
CA ALA A 96 11.78 -10.93 10.84
C ALA A 96 12.28 -9.69 11.61
N MET A 97 12.40 -8.54 10.94
CA MET A 97 12.77 -7.25 11.54
C MET A 97 11.87 -6.88 12.72
N GLY A 98 10.56 -7.08 12.59
CA GLY A 98 9.59 -6.81 13.64
C GLY A 98 9.76 -7.73 14.86
N ARG A 99 9.94 -9.03 14.64
CA ARG A 99 10.17 -10.00 15.72
C ARG A 99 11.49 -9.74 16.45
N GLU A 100 12.56 -9.44 15.72
CA GLU A 100 13.87 -9.03 16.28
C GLU A 100 13.76 -7.77 17.13
N SER A 101 12.85 -6.86 16.77
CA SER A 101 12.58 -5.62 17.51
C SER A 101 11.57 -5.78 18.67
N GLY A 102 11.14 -7.02 18.96
CA GLY A 102 10.26 -7.31 20.10
C GLY A 102 8.75 -7.20 19.82
N TYR A 103 8.32 -7.11 18.56
CA TYR A 103 6.91 -7.09 18.19
C TYR A 103 6.35 -8.49 17.93
N GLN A 104 5.05 -8.63 18.19
CA GLN A 104 4.27 -9.79 17.76
C GLN A 104 3.80 -9.55 16.32
N MET A 105 4.38 -10.27 15.36
CA MET A 105 4.11 -10.05 13.94
C MET A 105 3.26 -11.17 13.32
N ALA A 106 2.18 -10.75 12.64
CA ALA A 106 1.43 -11.54 11.67
C ALA A 106 1.77 -11.06 10.25
N GLY A 107 1.65 -11.95 9.26
CA GLY A 107 1.84 -11.62 7.84
C GLY A 107 0.67 -12.18 7.04
N TYR A 108 0.14 -11.37 6.14
CA TYR A 108 -0.91 -11.77 5.20
C TYR A 108 -0.43 -11.49 3.78
N ASP A 109 -0.69 -12.41 2.86
CA ASP A 109 -0.44 -12.22 1.44
C ASP A 109 -1.38 -13.09 0.62
N LYS A 110 -2.06 -12.54 -0.39
CA LYS A 110 -3.07 -13.27 -1.16
C LYS A 110 -2.54 -14.51 -1.90
N PHE A 111 -1.24 -14.57 -2.18
CA PHE A 111 -0.62 -15.69 -2.90
C PHE A 111 0.25 -16.58 -2.02
N TYR A 112 0.91 -16.00 -1.01
CA TYR A 112 1.93 -16.70 -0.24
C TYR A 112 1.52 -16.99 1.22
N ALA A 113 0.52 -16.29 1.75
CA ALA A 113 0.07 -16.41 3.14
C ALA A 113 -1.40 -15.99 3.28
N ASP A 114 -2.29 -16.66 2.54
CA ASP A 114 -3.71 -16.32 2.48
C ASP A 114 -4.47 -16.87 3.70
N ASP A 115 -4.38 -16.15 4.82
CA ASP A 115 -5.22 -16.35 6.00
C ASP A 115 -6.12 -15.12 6.23
N PRO A 116 -7.30 -15.06 5.60
CA PRO A 116 -8.23 -13.94 5.74
C PRO A 116 -8.69 -13.67 7.18
N ALA A 117 -8.57 -14.65 8.09
CA ALA A 117 -8.93 -14.44 9.49
C ALA A 117 -8.01 -13.41 10.16
N LEU A 118 -6.80 -13.18 9.64
CA LEU A 118 -5.92 -12.09 10.08
C LEU A 118 -6.53 -10.71 9.82
N LEU A 119 -7.31 -10.56 8.75
CA LEU A 119 -7.98 -9.31 8.38
C LEU A 119 -9.28 -9.05 9.16
N THR A 120 -9.46 -9.72 10.30
CA THR A 120 -10.55 -9.50 11.25
C THR A 120 -10.04 -9.19 12.67
N ARG A 121 -8.72 -9.21 12.86
CA ARG A 121 -8.06 -8.97 14.15
C ARG A 121 -7.72 -7.49 14.31
N GLN A 122 -7.35 -7.11 15.53
CA GLN A 122 -6.95 -5.75 15.87
C GLN A 122 -5.45 -5.66 16.14
N TYR A 123 -4.79 -4.69 15.51
CA TYR A 123 -3.34 -4.47 15.56
C TYR A 123 -3.00 -3.07 16.07
N ASP A 124 -1.82 -2.93 16.70
CA ASP A 124 -1.27 -1.63 17.09
C ASP A 124 -0.64 -0.91 15.88
N PHE A 125 -0.18 -1.66 14.89
CA PHE A 125 0.23 -1.12 13.60
C PHE A 125 0.01 -2.11 12.45
N ILE A 126 -0.08 -1.60 11.24
CA ILE A 126 -0.11 -2.36 10.01
C ILE A 126 0.90 -1.74 9.04
N THR A 127 1.80 -2.55 8.49
CA THR A 127 2.68 -2.17 7.38
C THR A 127 2.16 -2.74 6.08
N SER A 128 2.38 -2.02 4.97
CA SER A 128 2.15 -2.54 3.64
C SER A 128 3.15 -1.90 2.69
N THR A 129 4.13 -2.68 2.22
CA THR A 129 5.28 -2.16 1.47
C THR A 129 5.32 -2.72 0.05
N GLU A 130 5.16 -1.83 -0.93
CA GLU A 130 5.06 -2.15 -2.36
C GLU A 130 3.94 -3.15 -2.67
N VAL A 131 2.72 -2.80 -2.24
CA VAL A 131 1.53 -3.68 -2.29
C VAL A 131 0.32 -2.93 -2.82
N ILE A 132 0.08 -1.71 -2.33
CA ILE A 132 -1.17 -0.99 -2.59
C ILE A 132 -1.32 -0.56 -4.06
N GLU A 133 -0.23 -0.47 -4.81
CA GLU A 133 -0.18 -0.21 -6.26
C GLU A 133 -0.67 -1.39 -7.11
N HIS A 134 -0.72 -2.59 -6.54
CA HIS A 134 -1.16 -3.82 -7.21
C HIS A 134 -2.65 -4.11 -6.97
N LEU A 135 -3.29 -3.40 -6.04
CA LEU A 135 -4.67 -3.67 -5.66
C LEU A 135 -5.66 -3.17 -6.72
N ALA A 136 -6.59 -4.04 -7.10
CA ALA A 136 -7.68 -3.66 -8.02
C ALA A 136 -8.68 -2.70 -7.37
N GLU A 137 -8.89 -2.86 -6.06
CA GLU A 137 -9.84 -2.08 -5.23
C GLU A 137 -9.15 -1.58 -3.94
N PRO A 138 -8.12 -0.72 -4.05
CA PRO A 138 -7.36 -0.25 -2.88
C PRO A 138 -8.25 0.46 -1.86
N GLY A 139 -9.33 1.13 -2.27
CA GLY A 139 -10.23 1.80 -1.34
C GLY A 139 -10.86 0.83 -0.34
N ALA A 140 -11.39 -0.30 -0.82
CA ALA A 140 -12.01 -1.32 0.04
C ALA A 140 -10.99 -1.96 0.98
N VAL A 141 -9.83 -2.35 0.46
CA VAL A 141 -8.75 -2.96 1.25
C VAL A 141 -8.23 -2.00 2.31
N LEU A 142 -7.97 -0.74 1.96
CA LEU A 142 -7.47 0.26 2.92
C LEU A 142 -8.48 0.56 4.03
N MET A 143 -9.78 0.55 3.73
CA MET A 143 -10.82 0.65 4.77
C MET A 143 -10.79 -0.57 5.69
N GLN A 144 -10.69 -1.78 5.14
CA GLN A 144 -10.58 -3.00 5.94
C GLN A 144 -9.35 -2.98 6.86
N LEU A 145 -8.17 -2.62 6.34
CA LEU A 145 -6.96 -2.48 7.14
C LEU A 145 -7.11 -1.41 8.22
N TRP A 146 -7.77 -0.29 7.91
CA TRP A 146 -8.06 0.74 8.89
C TRP A 146 -8.95 0.25 10.04
N ASP A 147 -9.93 -0.60 9.76
CA ASP A 147 -10.82 -1.19 10.77
C ASP A 147 -10.10 -2.19 11.68
N CYS A 148 -9.08 -2.87 11.15
CA CYS A 148 -8.16 -3.73 11.88
C CYS A 148 -7.14 -2.97 12.75
N LEU A 149 -7.14 -1.64 12.76
CA LEU A 149 -6.31 -0.86 13.68
C LEU A 149 -7.04 -0.54 14.99
N LYS A 150 -6.33 -0.77 16.09
CA LYS A 150 -6.71 -0.25 17.40
C LYS A 150 -6.69 1.29 17.40
N PRO A 151 -7.49 1.95 18.25
CA PRO A 151 -7.33 3.38 18.52
C PRO A 151 -5.88 3.72 18.89
N GLY A 152 -5.33 4.78 18.29
CA GLY A 152 -3.92 5.13 18.46
C GLY A 152 -2.94 4.33 17.59
N GLY A 153 -3.42 3.37 16.78
CA GLY A 153 -2.58 2.56 15.90
C GLY A 153 -2.19 3.26 14.60
N LEU A 154 -1.23 2.67 13.89
CA LEU A 154 -0.65 3.23 12.65
C LEU A 154 -0.89 2.35 11.43
N LEU A 155 -1.32 2.94 10.32
CA LEU A 155 -1.21 2.35 8.99
C LEU A 155 -0.02 2.98 8.27
N VAL A 156 1.01 2.19 7.98
CA VAL A 156 2.22 2.63 7.29
C VAL A 156 2.27 2.00 5.91
N LEU A 157 2.18 2.84 4.89
CA LEU A 157 2.13 2.45 3.49
C LEU A 157 3.42 2.88 2.82
N GLN A 158 4.07 1.97 2.10
CA GLN A 158 5.21 2.29 1.27
C GLN A 158 4.87 2.01 -0.19
N THR A 159 4.84 3.06 -1.01
CA THR A 159 4.62 3.00 -2.45
C THR A 159 5.14 4.30 -3.05
N GLN A 160 5.67 4.27 -4.27
CA GLN A 160 6.13 5.51 -4.88
C GLN A 160 4.96 6.40 -5.35
N ARG A 161 5.19 7.72 -5.32
CA ARG A 161 4.13 8.72 -5.54
C ARG A 161 4.20 9.44 -6.89
N VAL A 162 3.02 9.69 -7.48
CA VAL A 162 2.85 10.40 -8.74
C VAL A 162 3.06 11.91 -8.56
N LEU A 163 4.17 12.37 -9.16
CA LEU A 163 4.57 13.76 -9.47
C LEU A 163 3.52 14.60 -10.18
N SER A 164 3.33 14.21 -11.43
CA SER A 164 2.59 14.90 -12.46
C SER A 164 2.34 13.92 -13.60
N ASP A 165 1.40 14.24 -14.48
CA ASP A 165 1.10 13.43 -15.67
C ASP A 165 2.32 13.29 -16.59
N GLU A 166 3.09 14.35 -16.76
CA GLU A 166 4.31 14.34 -17.56
C GLU A 166 5.34 13.36 -16.99
N ARG A 167 5.61 13.46 -15.68
CA ARG A 167 6.52 12.52 -15.03
C ARG A 167 5.98 11.10 -15.11
N PHE A 168 4.69 10.90 -14.87
CA PHE A 168 4.03 9.59 -14.96
C PHE A 168 4.26 8.93 -16.32
N ARG A 169 4.14 9.69 -17.42
CA ARG A 169 4.37 9.18 -18.79
C ARG A 169 5.77 8.59 -19.03
N HIS A 170 6.78 9.01 -18.26
CA HIS A 170 8.18 8.58 -18.41
C HIS A 170 8.69 7.74 -17.23
N TRP A 171 7.89 7.57 -16.19
CA TRP A 171 8.31 7.02 -14.91
C TRP A 171 8.46 5.49 -14.90
N ARG A 172 9.68 5.00 -14.66
CA ARG A 172 10.01 3.55 -14.69
C ARG A 172 9.17 2.67 -13.77
N TYR A 173 8.65 3.21 -12.66
CA TYR A 173 7.83 2.42 -11.72
C TYR A 173 6.59 1.79 -12.37
N ARG A 174 6.02 2.44 -13.40
CA ARG A 174 4.87 1.90 -14.16
C ARG A 174 5.23 0.74 -15.11
N HIS A 175 6.51 0.45 -15.27
CA HIS A 175 6.98 -0.60 -16.18
C HIS A 175 6.72 -1.99 -15.63
N ASP A 176 6.61 -2.12 -14.32
CA ASP A 176 6.11 -3.34 -13.72
C ASP A 176 4.63 -3.53 -14.15
N PRO A 177 4.30 -4.64 -14.85
CA PRO A 177 2.97 -4.85 -15.37
C PRO A 177 1.93 -5.13 -14.28
N THR A 178 2.35 -5.45 -13.05
CA THR A 178 1.48 -5.66 -11.89
C THR A 178 1.08 -4.35 -11.21
N HIS A 179 1.72 -3.22 -11.52
CA HIS A 179 1.35 -1.91 -10.96
C HIS A 179 0.17 -1.35 -11.74
N ILE A 180 -1.00 -1.34 -11.12
CA ILE A 180 -2.27 -1.00 -11.77
C ILE A 180 -2.92 0.27 -11.19
N VAL A 181 -2.51 0.71 -10.01
CA VAL A 181 -2.92 1.99 -9.41
C VAL A 181 -1.69 2.72 -8.86
N PHE A 182 -1.71 4.05 -8.92
CA PHE A 182 -0.58 4.88 -8.51
C PHE A 182 -1.06 6.08 -7.71
N PHE A 183 -0.60 6.16 -6.47
CA PHE A 183 -1.00 7.17 -5.51
C PHE A 183 -0.24 8.47 -5.74
N ALA A 184 -0.91 9.59 -5.48
CA ALA A 184 -0.28 10.91 -5.33
C ALA A 184 -0.40 11.37 -3.87
N ASP A 185 0.32 12.43 -3.50
CA ASP A 185 0.18 13.06 -2.18
C ASP A 185 -1.29 13.40 -1.89
N ALA A 186 -1.99 13.94 -2.88
CA ALA A 186 -3.42 14.25 -2.77
C ALA A 186 -4.30 13.01 -2.54
N SER A 187 -3.88 11.82 -3.00
CA SER A 187 -4.58 10.57 -2.72
C SER A 187 -4.51 10.20 -1.25
N PHE A 188 -3.35 10.39 -0.61
CA PHE A 188 -3.19 10.15 0.82
C PHE A 188 -3.88 11.22 1.67
N HIS A 189 -3.88 12.49 1.24
CA HIS A 189 -4.66 13.54 1.91
C HIS A 189 -6.16 13.25 1.87
N TRP A 190 -6.67 12.83 0.72
CA TRP A 190 -8.07 12.40 0.58
C TRP A 190 -8.38 11.22 1.51
N LEU A 191 -7.51 10.21 1.52
CA LEU A 191 -7.69 9.02 2.36
C LEU A 191 -7.69 9.40 3.85
N ALA A 192 -6.75 10.24 4.27
CA ALA A 192 -6.67 10.70 5.65
C ALA A 192 -7.93 11.46 6.07
N GLN A 193 -8.43 12.36 5.22
CA GLN A 193 -9.68 13.06 5.45
C GLN A 193 -10.87 12.08 5.57
N ARG A 194 -10.95 11.11 4.65
CA ARG A 194 -12.02 10.09 4.63
C ARG A 194 -12.04 9.22 5.88
N LEU A 195 -10.88 8.95 6.46
CA LEU A 195 -10.69 8.09 7.64
C LEU A 195 -10.65 8.88 8.96
N GLY A 196 -10.62 10.22 8.92
CA GLY A 196 -10.36 11.04 10.11
C GLY A 196 -8.96 10.82 10.70
N ALA A 197 -7.99 10.46 9.87
CA ALA A 197 -6.63 10.13 10.26
C ALA A 197 -5.72 11.36 10.26
N GLN A 198 -4.66 11.32 11.08
CA GLN A 198 -3.54 12.24 10.92
C GLN A 198 -2.56 11.67 9.88
N LEU A 199 -2.24 12.46 8.85
CA LEU A 199 -1.32 12.06 7.79
C LEU A 199 0.08 12.64 8.03
N SER A 200 1.10 11.80 7.81
CA SER A 200 2.49 12.23 7.62
C SER A 200 3.08 11.56 6.37
N LEU A 201 3.94 12.29 5.65
CA LEU A 201 4.61 11.82 4.42
C LEU A 201 6.15 11.92 4.59
N PRO A 202 6.77 11.12 5.48
CA PRO A 202 8.15 11.32 5.94
C PRO A 202 9.21 10.98 4.89
N HIS A 203 8.88 10.14 3.91
CA HIS A 203 9.77 9.78 2.79
C HIS A 203 9.02 9.91 1.46
N PRO A 204 9.72 10.10 0.33
CA PRO A 204 9.12 10.18 -1.01
C PRO A 204 8.19 9.02 -1.37
N ASP A 205 8.34 7.87 -0.71
CA ASP A 205 7.59 6.64 -0.91
C ASP A 205 6.85 6.16 0.34
N VAL A 206 6.80 6.91 1.44
CA VAL A 206 6.13 6.47 2.68
C VAL A 206 5.00 7.43 3.05
N ALA A 207 3.83 6.86 3.34
CA ALA A 207 2.70 7.53 3.95
C ALA A 207 2.32 6.85 5.28
N VAL A 208 2.13 7.65 6.31
CA VAL A 208 1.74 7.20 7.65
C VAL A 208 0.38 7.82 7.99
N LEU A 209 -0.61 6.97 8.27
CA LEU A 209 -1.92 7.40 8.76
C LEU A 209 -2.05 6.94 10.22
N ALA A 210 -2.16 7.89 11.14
CA ALA A 210 -2.35 7.61 12.55
C ALA A 210 -3.83 7.69 12.93
N LYS A 211 -4.34 6.62 13.55
CA LYS A 211 -5.71 6.54 14.05
C LYS A 211 -5.80 7.29 15.37
N ALA A 212 -6.82 8.12 15.53
CA ALA A 212 -7.00 8.88 16.76
C ALA A 212 -7.10 7.96 17.98
N ARG A 213 -6.50 8.39 19.10
CA ARG A 213 -6.75 7.75 20.40
C ARG A 213 -8.16 8.12 20.84
N ILE A 214 -8.93 7.12 21.28
CA ILE A 214 -10.18 7.41 21.99
C ILE A 214 -9.75 7.89 23.38
N GLN A 215 -10.05 9.16 23.70
CA GLN A 215 -9.96 9.61 25.09
C GLN A 215 -11.04 8.88 25.89
N PRO A 216 -10.70 8.31 27.07
CA PRO A 216 -11.68 7.67 27.93
C PRO A 216 -12.76 8.64 28.43
#